data_AF-A0A527GUZ5-F1
#
_entry.id   AF-A0A527GUZ5-F1
#
_cell.length_a   1.000
_cell.length_b   1.000
_cell.length_c   1.000
_cell.angle_alpha   90.00
_cell.angle_beta   90.00
_cell.angle_gamma   90.00
#
_symmetry.space_group_name_H-M   'P 1'
#
loop_
_entity.id
_entity.type
_entity.pdbx_description
1 polymer ?
#
loop_
_entity_poly.entity_id
_entity_poly.type
_entity_poly.pdbx_seq_one_letter_code
_entity_poly.pdbx_strand_id
1 'polypeptide(L)' 'VYFLTIDNAKFRKPVVPGDQLKIHVKKIKKRGNLLKFACEAMVDGAKAAEAEISAMMVTSD' A
#
# COMPACT_ATOMS: atom_id res chain seq x y z
N VAL A 1 9.71 -2.24 10.90
CA VAL A 1 8.28 -2.34 10.48
C VAL A 1 8.15 -3.59 9.63
N TYR A 2 7.13 -4.42 9.86
CA TYR A 2 6.93 -5.70 9.19
C TYR A 2 5.51 -5.79 8.61
N PHE A 3 5.33 -6.25 7.38
CA PHE A 3 4.01 -6.44 6.77
C PHE A 3 3.36 -7.73 7.25
N LEU A 4 2.06 -7.67 7.53
CA LEU A 4 1.31 -8.82 8.04
C LEU A 4 0.31 -9.35 7.01
N THR A 5 -0.59 -8.50 6.52
CA THR A 5 -1.60 -8.87 5.53
C THR A 5 -1.66 -7.86 4.39
N ILE A 6 -2.05 -8.35 3.22
CA ILE A 6 -2.40 -7.55 2.05
C ILE A 6 -3.80 -8.00 1.64
N ASP A 7 -4.78 -7.16 1.93
CA ASP A 7 -6.19 -7.45 1.71
C ASP A 7 -6.74 -6.62 0.54
N ASN A 8 -7.76 -7.14 -0.14
CA ASN A 8 -8.45 -6.44 -1.23
C ASN A 8 -7.52 -5.92 -2.34
N ALA A 9 -6.41 -6.61 -2.59
CA ALA A 9 -5.49 -6.25 -3.66
C ALA A 9 -6.16 -6.38 -5.03
N LYS A 10 -6.11 -5.31 -5.84
CA LYS A 10 -6.62 -5.32 -7.22
C LYS A 10 -5.61 -4.69 -8.15
N PHE A 11 -5.35 -5.37 -9.25
CA PHE A 11 -4.53 -4.89 -10.36
C PHE A 11 -5.45 -4.51 -11.52
N ARG A 12 -5.39 -3.25 -11.95
CA ARG A 12 -6.33 -2.65 -12.89
C ARG A 12 -5.72 -2.48 -14.27
N LYS A 13 -4.45 -2.09 -14.33
CA LYS A 13 -3.66 -2.01 -15.57
C LYS A 13 -2.20 -2.40 -15.29
N PRO A 14 -1.50 -3.00 -16.26
CA PRO A 14 -0.06 -3.23 -16.15
C PRO A 14 0.68 -1.89 -16.09
N VAL A 15 1.77 -1.86 -15.34
CA VAL A 15 2.75 -0.76 -15.30
C VAL A 15 3.93 -1.19 -16.18
N VAL A 16 4.38 -0.31 -17.07
CA VAL A 16 5.40 -0.61 -18.09
C VAL A 16 6.59 0.35 -17.99
N PRO A 17 7.75 0.03 -18.62
CA PRO A 17 8.88 0.96 -18.66
C PRO A 17 8.46 2.32 -19.24
N GLY A 18 8.84 3.39 -18.54
CA GLY A 18 8.44 4.78 -18.86
C GLY A 18 7.35 5.32 -17.93
N ASP A 19 6.57 4.47 -17.29
CA ASP A 19 5.55 4.90 -16.33
C ASP A 19 6.19 5.46 -15.05
N GLN A 20 5.64 6.56 -14.54
CA GLN A 20 5.89 6.97 -13.16
C GLN A 20 4.81 6.39 -12.23
N LEU A 21 5.18 5.34 -11.49
CA LEU A 21 4.29 4.76 -10.47
C LEU A 21 4.30 5.62 -9.19
N LYS A 22 3.19 6.33 -8.93
CA LYS A 22 3.00 7.12 -7.70
C LYS A 22 2.24 6.30 -6.68
N ILE A 23 2.88 6.00 -5.54
CA ILE A 23 2.26 5.24 -4.46
C ILE A 23 1.68 6.22 -3.43
N HIS A 24 0.37 6.23 -3.30
CA HIS A 24 -0.36 7.05 -2.35
C HIS A 24 -0.80 6.18 -1.17
N VAL A 25 -0.34 6.54 0.03
CA VAL A 25 -0.60 5.76 1.25
C VAL A 25 -1.35 6.61 2.26
N LYS A 26 -2.52 6.13 2.70
CA LYS A 26 -3.32 6.75 3.76
C LYS A 26 -3.39 5.83 4.96
N LYS A 27 -2.90 6.29 6.12
CA LYS A 27 -3.10 5.57 7.39
C LYS A 27 -4.59 5.55 7.74
N ILE A 28 -5.17 4.36 7.86
CA ILE A 28 -6.56 4.16 8.28
C ILE A 28 -6.64 4.04 9.79
N LYS A 29 -5.78 3.21 10.39
CA LYS A 29 -5.86 2.86 11.82
C LYS A 29 -4.49 2.58 12.40
N LYS A 30 -4.33 2.88 13.70
CA LYS A 30 -3.21 2.45 14.54
C LYS A 30 -3.77 1.93 15.87
N ARG A 31 -3.34 0.76 16.32
CA ARG A 31 -3.64 0.21 17.65
C ARG A 31 -2.37 -0.42 18.22
N GLY A 32 -1.76 0.25 19.20
CA GLY A 32 -0.43 -0.13 19.69
C GLY A 32 0.58 -0.14 18.53
N ASN A 33 1.18 -1.31 18.31
CA ASN A 33 2.20 -1.50 17.27
C ASN A 33 1.59 -1.89 15.91
N LEU A 34 0.29 -2.21 15.85
CA LEU A 34 -0.41 -2.57 14.63
C LEU A 34 -0.90 -1.32 13.88
N LEU A 35 -0.70 -1.31 12.57
CA LEU A 35 -1.05 -0.25 11.63
C LEU A 35 -1.85 -0.85 10.48
N LYS A 36 -2.78 -0.07 9.93
CA LYS A 36 -3.53 -0.40 8.71
C LYS A 36 -3.54 0.79 7.77
N PHE A 37 -3.31 0.53 6.49
CA PHE A 37 -3.15 1.55 5.45
C PHE A 37 -4.02 1.23 4.23
N ALA A 38 -4.66 2.26 3.67
CA ALA A 38 -5.20 2.22 2.32
C ALA A 38 -4.09 2.66 1.36
N CYS A 39 -3.78 1.85 0.37
CA CYS A 39 -2.72 2.11 -0.59
C CYS A 39 -3.30 2.13 -2.00
N GLU A 40 -2.98 3.16 -2.76
CA GLU A 40 -3.32 3.29 -4.17
C GLU A 40 -2.03 3.53 -4.98
N ALA A 41 -1.86 2.82 -6.08
CA ALA A 41 -0.77 3.03 -7.00
C ALA A 41 -1.33 3.66 -8.28
N MET A 42 -0.80 4.83 -8.65
CA MET A 42 -1.32 5.68 -9.73
C MET A 42 -0.27 5.81 -10.84
N VAL A 43 -0.72 5.79 -12.10
CA VAL A 43 0.08 6.14 -13.28
C VAL A 43 -0.78 7.07 -14.14
N ASP A 44 -0.25 8.25 -14.47
CA ASP A 44 -0.94 9.30 -15.24
C ASP A 44 -2.33 9.64 -14.71
N GLY A 45 -2.46 9.75 -13.39
CA GLY A 45 -3.72 10.10 -12.73
C GLY A 45 -4.76 8.98 -12.67
N ALA A 46 -4.45 7.78 -13.18
CA ALA A 46 -5.32 6.61 -13.10
C ALA A 46 -4.77 5.52 -12.17
N LYS A 47 -5.64 4.83 -11.43
CA LYS A 47 -5.26 3.70 -10.56
C LYS A 47 -4.74 2.53 -11.38
N ALA A 48 -3.47 2.18 -11.17
CA ALA A 48 -2.86 0.94 -11.66
C ALA A 48 -3.12 -0.22 -10.70
N ALA A 49 -3.02 0.01 -9.39
CA ALA A 49 -3.33 -0.98 -8.36
C ALA A 49 -3.87 -0.33 -7.09
N GLU A 50 -4.52 -1.12 -6.23
CA GLU A 50 -4.93 -0.72 -4.89
C GLU A 50 -4.89 -1.91 -3.94
N ALA A 51 -4.69 -1.67 -2.65
CA ALA A 51 -4.73 -2.68 -1.59
C ALA A 51 -4.93 -2.02 -0.22
N GLU A 52 -5.39 -2.82 0.75
CA GLU A 52 -5.31 -2.48 2.16
C GLU A 52 -4.18 -3.28 2.83
N ILE A 53 -3.20 -2.59 3.39
CA ILE A 53 -2.00 -3.22 3.96
C ILE A 53 -2.03 -3.10 5.48
N SER A 54 -1.83 -4.20 6.18
CA SER A 54 -1.57 -4.20 7.61
C SER A 54 -0.08 -4.41 7.92
N ALA A 55 0.43 -3.70 8.92
CA ALA A 55 1.82 -3.75 9.31
C ALA A 55 1.98 -3.66 10.83
N MET A 56 3.12 -4.14 11.34
CA MET A 56 3.52 -4.00 12.73
C MET A 56 4.81 -3.19 12.85
N MET A 57 4.85 -2.25 13.80
CA MET A 57 6.10 -1.64 14.24
C MET A 57 6.84 -2.62 15.13
N VAL A 58 7.98 -3.09 14.64
CA VAL A 58 8.92 -3.98 15.35
C VAL A 58 10.15 -3.14 15.67
N THR A 59 10.59 -3.18 16.92
CA THR A 59 11.91 -2.69 17.34
C THR A 59 12.96 -3.67 16.86
N SER A 60 13.97 -3.19 16.15
CA SER A 60 15.15 -4.00 15.87
C SER A 60 15.93 -4.12 17.17
N ASP A 61 16.12 -5.35 17.65
CA ASP A 61 17.17 -5.67 18.63
C ASP A 61 18.53 -5.73 17.91
#